data_AF-A4JSK9-F1
#
_entry.id   AF-A4JSK9-F1
#
_cell.length_a   1.000
_cell.length_b   1.000
_cell.length_c   1.000
_cell.angle_alpha   90.00
_cell.angle_beta   90.00
_cell.angle_gamma   90.00
#
_symmetry.space_group_name_H-M   'P 1'
#
loop_
_entity.id
_entity.type
_entity.pdbx_description
1 polymer ?
#
loop_
_entity_poly.entity_id
_entity_poly.type
_entity_poly.pdbx_seq_one_letter_code
_entity_poly.pdbx_strand_id
1 'polypeptide(L)'
;MNMFFRLPIALQGHAHERFEVDAQDDESFAAHQVDFICSLYGRAEYLRACGREDPVGDAFLAGIVNVLEALELNSPGDAQGCLMRLQQIIDAVFAARGHSAVRDTPPA
;
A
#
# COMPACT_ATOMS: atom_id res chain seq x y z
N MET A 1 -4.72 22.52 13.06
CA MET A 1 -5.60 21.69 13.90
C MET A 1 -5.03 20.29 13.78
N ASN A 2 -4.30 19.83 14.81
CA ASN A 2 -3.58 18.56 14.72
C ASN A 2 -4.59 17.42 14.78
N MET A 3 -4.54 16.54 13.79
CA MET A 3 -5.40 15.36 13.74
C MET A 3 -4.63 14.19 14.38
N PHE A 4 -5.32 13.40 15.18
CA PHE A 4 -4.75 12.19 15.75
C PHE A 4 -5.16 10.98 14.92
N PHE A 5 -4.24 10.04 14.73
CA PHE A 5 -4.52 8.73 14.14
C PHE A 5 -3.90 7.59 14.95
N ARG A 6 -4.39 6.38 14.70
CA ARG A 6 -3.99 5.12 15.33
C ARG A 6 -3.25 4.23 14.35
N LEU A 7 -2.28 3.47 14.85
CA LEU A 7 -1.57 2.48 14.05
C LEU A 7 -2.26 1.10 14.04
N PRO A 8 -2.08 0.33 12.95
CA PRO A 8 -2.40 -1.09 12.90
C PRO A 8 -1.72 -1.88 14.02
N ILE A 9 -2.32 -3.00 14.45
CA ILE A 9 -1.81 -3.84 15.56
C ILE A 9 -0.37 -4.26 15.32
N ALA A 10 -0.03 -4.64 14.09
CA ALA A 10 1.33 -5.03 13.70
C ALA A 10 2.37 -3.92 13.96
N LEU A 11 1.94 -2.66 14.05
CA LEU A 11 2.79 -1.49 14.21
C LEU A 11 2.69 -0.83 15.61
N GLN A 12 1.73 -1.25 16.45
CA GLN A 12 1.52 -0.68 17.79
C GLN A 12 2.71 -0.91 18.74
N GLY A 13 3.52 -1.94 18.51
CA GLY A 13 4.76 -2.17 19.28
C GLY A 13 5.88 -1.16 19.00
N HIS A 14 5.75 -0.34 17.94
CA HIS A 14 6.80 0.57 17.50
C HIS A 14 6.62 2.02 17.97
N ALA A 15 5.42 2.40 18.45
CA ALA A 15 5.19 3.66 19.15
C ALA A 15 3.79 3.70 19.83
N HIS A 16 3.63 4.57 20.83
CA HIS A 16 2.38 4.72 21.60
C HIS A 16 1.18 4.99 20.66
N GLU A 17 0.00 4.43 20.98
CA GLU A 17 -1.13 4.22 20.05
C GLU A 17 -1.72 5.45 19.31
N ARG A 18 -1.38 6.69 19.66
CA ARG A 18 -1.91 7.92 19.03
C ARG A 18 -0.79 8.82 18.55
N PHE A 19 -0.89 9.20 17.28
CA PHE A 19 0.10 10.01 16.57
C PHE A 19 -0.53 11.30 16.09
N GLU A 20 0.23 12.39 16.17
CA GLU A 20 -0.15 13.66 15.57
C GLU A 20 0.28 13.71 14.11
N VAL A 21 -0.59 14.25 13.25
CA VAL A 21 -0.28 14.55 11.85
C VAL A 21 -0.63 15.99 11.55
N ASP A 22 0.31 16.63 10.86
CA ASP A 22 0.17 17.97 10.30
C ASP A 22 -0.45 17.91 8.90
N ALA A 23 -1.09 19.00 8.50
CA ALA A 23 -1.57 19.14 7.12
C ALA A 23 -0.38 19.19 6.15
N GLN A 24 -0.52 18.52 5.01
CA GLN A 24 0.50 18.46 3.97
C GLN A 24 -0.06 18.99 2.65
N ASP A 25 0.79 19.63 1.86
CA ASP A 25 0.49 19.97 0.47
C ASP A 25 0.83 18.81 -0.47
N ASP A 26 0.44 18.95 -1.74
CA ASP A 26 0.59 17.90 -2.75
C ASP A 26 2.07 17.53 -2.98
N GLU A 27 2.98 18.50 -2.90
CA GLU A 27 4.41 18.28 -3.10
C GLU A 27 5.02 17.47 -1.94
N SER A 28 4.73 17.87 -0.70
CA SER A 28 5.19 17.17 0.51
C SER A 28 4.61 15.76 0.56
N PHE A 29 3.33 15.61 0.21
CA PHE A 29 2.68 14.31 0.16
C PHE A 29 3.33 13.40 -0.91
N ALA A 30 3.63 13.92 -2.10
CA ALA A 30 4.31 13.15 -3.15
C ALA A 30 5.72 12.71 -2.73
N ALA A 31 6.48 13.56 -2.04
CA ALA A 31 7.79 13.19 -1.51
C ALA A 31 7.70 12.02 -0.52
N HIS A 32 6.74 12.06 0.41
CA HIS A 32 6.53 10.96 1.36
C HIS A 32 6.05 9.67 0.70
N GLN A 33 5.29 9.76 -0.39
CA GLN A 33 4.95 8.56 -1.17
C GLN A 33 6.19 7.90 -1.78
N VAL A 34 7.14 8.69 -2.29
CA VAL A 34 8.42 8.17 -2.78
C VAL A 34 9.20 7.50 -1.65
N ASP A 35 9.30 8.12 -0.48
CA ASP A 35 9.99 7.56 0.69
C ASP A 35 9.37 6.24 1.16
N PHE A 36 8.04 6.17 1.17
CA PHE A 36 7.31 4.95 1.50
C PHE A 36 7.63 3.82 0.51
N ILE A 37 7.59 4.11 -0.79
CA ILE A 37 7.91 3.12 -1.84
C ILE A 37 9.36 2.66 -1.74
N CYS A 38 10.31 3.57 -1.55
CA CYS A 38 11.72 3.25 -1.32
C CYS A 38 11.89 2.31 -0.11
N SER A 39 11.15 2.56 0.97
CA SER A 39 11.17 1.72 2.18
C SER A 39 10.66 0.30 1.91
N LEU A 40 9.62 0.14 1.07
CA LEU A 40 9.12 -1.17 0.67
C LEU A 40 10.17 -1.96 -0.14
N TYR A 41 10.85 -1.30 -1.08
CA TYR A 41 11.95 -1.94 -1.81
C TYR A 41 13.14 -2.29 -0.92
N GLY A 42 13.50 -1.42 0.04
CA GLY A 42 14.51 -1.74 1.04
C GLY A 42 14.15 -2.98 1.86
N ARG A 43 12.87 -3.13 2.26
CA ARG A 43 12.37 -4.34 2.92
C ARG A 43 12.46 -5.56 2.01
N ALA A 44 12.14 -5.42 0.72
CA ALA A 44 12.27 -6.51 -0.24
C ALA A 44 13.73 -6.97 -0.38
N GLU A 45 14.70 -6.06 -0.44
CA GLU A 45 16.13 -6.42 -0.46
C GLU A 45 16.54 -7.21 0.78
N TYR A 46 16.08 -6.79 1.96
CA TYR A 46 16.30 -7.55 3.19
C TYR A 46 15.69 -8.96 3.12
N LEU A 47 14.43 -9.08 2.70
CA LEU A 47 13.75 -10.38 2.58
C LEU A 47 14.45 -11.29 1.56
N ARG A 48 14.97 -10.72 0.47
CA ARG A 48 15.77 -11.44 -0.52
C ARG A 48 17.06 -11.97 0.11
N ALA A 49 17.77 -11.16 0.89
CA ALA A 49 18.96 -11.60 1.62
C ALA A 49 18.64 -12.71 2.64
N CYS A 50 17.42 -12.76 3.17
CA CYS A 50 16.92 -13.85 4.01
C CYS A 50 16.47 -15.10 3.23
N GLY A 51 16.58 -15.12 1.90
CA GLY A 51 16.23 -16.28 1.06
C GLY A 51 14.73 -16.47 0.83
N ARG A 52 13.92 -15.41 0.94
CA ARG A 52 12.48 -15.47 0.62
C ARG A 52 12.26 -15.67 -0.88
N GLU A 53 11.23 -16.44 -1.22
CA GLU A 53 10.88 -16.78 -2.60
C GLU A 53 10.29 -15.59 -3.37
N ASP A 54 9.35 -14.85 -2.77
CA ASP A 54 8.76 -13.64 -3.35
C ASP A 54 8.97 -12.41 -2.44
N PRO A 55 10.20 -11.88 -2.37
CA PRO A 55 10.53 -10.81 -1.43
C PRO A 55 9.84 -9.48 -1.73
N VAL A 56 9.55 -9.20 -3.01
CA VAL A 56 8.86 -7.97 -3.41
C VAL A 56 7.37 -8.09 -3.10
N GLY A 57 6.73 -9.19 -3.49
CA GLY A 57 5.32 -9.43 -3.17
C GLY A 57 5.08 -9.41 -1.67
N ASP A 58 5.92 -10.10 -0.89
CA ASP A 58 5.85 -10.11 0.58
C ASP A 58 5.91 -8.70 1.19
N ALA A 59 6.87 -7.87 0.73
CA ALA A 59 7.05 -6.51 1.26
C ALA A 59 5.87 -5.60 0.91
N PHE A 60 5.44 -5.59 -0.35
CA PHE A 60 4.34 -4.75 -0.81
C PHE A 60 3.00 -5.18 -0.21
N LEU A 61 2.74 -6.49 -0.11
CA LEU A 61 1.52 -7.01 0.50
C LEU A 61 1.40 -6.59 1.97
N ALA A 62 2.48 -6.72 2.74
CA ALA A 62 2.51 -6.25 4.13
C ALA A 62 2.24 -4.74 4.24
N GLY A 63 2.83 -3.93 3.36
CA GLY A 63 2.57 -2.49 3.27
C GLY A 63 1.11 -2.15 2.98
N ILE A 64 0.52 -2.81 1.98
CA ILE A 64 -0.89 -2.62 1.60
C ILE A 64 -1.83 -2.97 2.76
N VAL A 65 -1.62 -4.13 3.41
CA VAL A 65 -2.42 -4.55 4.55
C VAL A 65 -2.38 -3.51 5.67
N ASN A 66 -1.19 -3.01 6.02
CA ASN A 66 -1.06 -1.98 7.06
C ASN A 66 -1.79 -0.68 6.69
N VAL A 67 -1.77 -0.25 5.43
CA VAL A 67 -2.51 0.94 4.97
C VAL A 67 -4.02 0.74 5.10
N LEU A 68 -4.53 -0.43 4.71
CA LEU A 68 -5.97 -0.74 4.80
C LEU A 68 -6.43 -0.86 6.26
N GLU A 69 -5.65 -1.50 7.12
CA GLU A 69 -5.93 -1.58 8.55
C GLU A 69 -5.93 -0.19 9.20
N ALA A 70 -4.97 0.67 8.84
CA ALA A 70 -4.93 2.05 9.33
C ALA A 70 -6.15 2.86 8.87
N LEU A 71 -6.60 2.67 7.63
CA LEU A 71 -7.79 3.32 7.11
C LEU A 71 -9.05 2.90 7.88
N GLU A 72 -9.28 1.59 8.02
CA GLU A 72 -10.45 1.07 8.75
C GLU A 72 -10.46 1.51 10.22
N LEU A 73 -9.29 1.53 10.86
CA LEU A 73 -9.16 1.90 12.27
C LEU A 73 -9.48 3.38 12.54
N ASN A 74 -9.20 4.26 11.58
CA ASN A 74 -9.27 5.71 11.76
C ASN A 74 -10.46 6.37 11.06
N SER A 75 -10.98 5.79 9.97
CA SER A 75 -12.21 6.26 9.32
C SER A 75 -13.03 5.09 8.77
N PRO A 76 -13.68 4.29 9.64
CA PRO A 76 -14.46 3.13 9.20
C PRO A 76 -15.65 3.52 8.28
N GLY A 77 -16.19 4.74 8.45
CA GLY A 77 -17.25 5.26 7.60
C GLY A 77 -16.81 5.50 6.14
N ASP A 78 -15.57 5.93 5.93
CA ASP A 78 -15.03 6.20 4.60
C ASP A 78 -14.29 4.98 4.01
N ALA A 79 -13.83 4.08 4.88
CA ALA A 79 -13.04 2.91 4.51
C ALA A 79 -13.75 2.03 3.48
N GLN A 80 -15.04 1.72 3.69
CA GLN A 80 -15.81 0.91 2.76
C GLN A 80 -15.87 1.53 1.35
N GLY A 81 -16.10 2.85 1.27
CA GLY A 81 -16.16 3.55 -0.01
C GLY A 81 -14.81 3.61 -0.70
N CYS A 82 -13.72 3.74 0.06
CA CYS A 82 -12.36 3.69 -0.44
C CYS A 82 -12.00 2.29 -0.99
N LEU A 83 -12.30 1.23 -0.23
CA LEU A 83 -12.06 -0.16 -0.60
C LEU A 83 -12.76 -0.54 -1.90
N MET A 84 -14.02 -0.13 -2.08
CA MET A 84 -14.76 -0.36 -3.32
C MET A 84 -14.06 0.27 -4.53
N ARG A 85 -13.56 1.50 -4.41
CA ARG A 85 -12.83 2.17 -5.51
C ARG A 85 -11.48 1.51 -5.76
N LEU A 86 -10.77 1.11 -4.71
CA LEU A 86 -9.51 0.40 -4.84
C LEU A 86 -9.70 -0.92 -5.61
N GLN A 87 -10.74 -1.69 -5.28
CA GLN A 87 -11.07 -2.93 -6.01
C GLN A 87 -11.29 -2.66 -7.50
N GLN A 88 -12.08 -1.63 -7.84
CA GLN A 88 -12.31 -1.24 -9.23
C GLN A 88 -11.01 -0.86 -9.97
N ILE A 89 -10.09 -0.16 -9.28
CA ILE A 89 -8.79 0.20 -9.83
C ILE A 89 -7.92 -1.05 -10.06
N ILE A 90 -7.85 -1.95 -9.08
CA ILE A 90 -7.12 -3.21 -9.19
C ILE A 90 -7.66 -4.01 -10.39
N ASP A 91 -8.97 -4.18 -10.47
CA ASP A 91 -9.61 -4.89 -11.58
C ASP A 91 -9.26 -4.24 -12.92
N ALA A 92 -9.32 -2.92 -13.03
CA ALA A 92 -8.96 -2.21 -14.26
C ALA A 92 -7.48 -2.37 -14.65
N VAL A 93 -6.57 -2.26 -13.68
CA VAL A 93 -5.11 -2.37 -13.90
C VAL A 93 -4.74 -3.78 -14.36
N PHE A 94 -5.30 -4.81 -13.73
CA PHE A 94 -4.95 -6.20 -14.04
C PHE A 94 -5.77 -6.79 -15.20
N ALA A 95 -7.00 -6.34 -15.44
CA ALA A 95 -7.77 -6.72 -16.64
C ALA A 95 -7.12 -6.19 -17.93
N ALA A 96 -6.52 -4.99 -17.88
CA ALA A 96 -5.77 -4.43 -19.01
C ALA A 96 -4.55 -5.29 -19.40
N ARG A 97 -3.91 -5.96 -18.42
CA ARG A 97 -2.78 -6.86 -18.68
C ARG A 97 -3.19 -8.16 -19.36
N GLY A 98 -4.37 -8.71 -19.04
CA GLY A 98 -4.91 -9.91 -19.68
C GLY A 98 -5.26 -9.72 -21.16
N HIS A 99 -5.67 -8.52 -21.57
CA HIS A 99 -5.97 -8.21 -22.97
C HIS A 99 -4.72 -8.02 -23.85
N SER A 100 -3.57 -7.70 -23.26
CA SER A 100 -2.32 -7.57 -24.02
C SER A 100 -1.72 -8.93 -24.40
N ALA A 101 -1.91 -9.97 -23.59
CA ALA A 101 -1.36 -11.31 -23.83
C ALA A 101 -2.04 -12.07 -25.00
N VAL A 102 -3.26 -11.67 -25.39
CA VAL A 102 -4.03 -12.35 -26.45
C VAL A 102 -3.66 -11.83 -27.86
N ARG A 103 -2.93 -10.72 -27.99
CA ARG A 103 -2.62 -10.12 -29.30
C ARG A 103 -1.35 -10.67 -29.99
N ASP A 104 -0.53 -11.46 -29.30
CA ASP A 104 0.77 -11.92 -29.81
C ASP A 104 0.78 -13.35 -30.36
N THR A 105 -0.37 -13.98 -30.60
CA THR A 105 -0.43 -15.26 -31.33
C THR A 105 -0.76 -14.99 -32.81
N PRO A 106 0.17 -15.22 -33.76
CA PRO A 106 -0.13 -15.09 -35.18
C PRO A 106 -1.05 -16.23 -35.63
N PRO A 107 -1.99 -15.98 -36.56
CA PRO A 107 -2.79 -17.05 -37.16
C PRO A 107 -1.89 -17.96 -38.00
N ALA A 108 -2.10 -19.27 -37.85
CA ALA A 108 -1.44 -20.34 -38.60
C ALA A 108 -1.83 -20.35 -40.09
#